data_AF-A0A1V0QX34-F1
#
_entry.id   AF-A0A1V0QX34-F1
#
_cell.length_a   1.000
_cell.length_b   1.000
_cell.length_c   1.000
_cell.angle_alpha   90.00
_cell.angle_beta   90.00
_cell.angle_gamma   90.00
#
_symmetry.space_group_name_H-M   'P 1'
#
loop_
_entity.id
_entity.type
_entity.pdbx_description
1 polymer ?
#
loop_
_entity_poly.entity_id
_entity_poly.type
_entity_poly.pdbx_seq_one_letter_code
_entity_poly.pdbx_strand_id
1 'polypeptide(L)'
;MADTAMSGAGTTGGDDPLQRAIWRLRSRGCWTDAAALLTPHAGRAASAAAAVQRTALLVERCLFTGQGWAEAEDALRIAEAIAQDDDDRGAAACERGQLAYAATVLGVRDRADEARSALGRAAALLSPESRTRPLLDFRRGLVAEHLADAPQSARPAYHRAHAGAEAHGDTLLLSFTWRHLAALALRDGEVAEARKGFAESLRIREDLGFLIGTAPALAALAEAEPEPEATRLRAEARRLFHLLGGIPTWLADQLHPAESTPASV
;
A
#
# COMPACT_ATOMS: atom_id res chain seq x y z
N MET A 1 5.82 39.96 14.61
CA MET A 1 5.08 39.57 13.39
C MET A 1 5.31 38.10 13.20
N ALA A 2 4.29 37.31 13.52
CA ALA A 2 4.29 35.86 13.43
C ALA A 2 3.82 35.39 12.04
N ASP A 3 4.06 34.11 11.79
CA ASP A 3 3.57 33.26 10.70
C ASP A 3 4.21 33.37 9.32
N THR A 4 4.92 32.31 8.93
CA THR A 4 4.36 31.24 8.07
C THR A 4 5.26 30.01 8.13
N ALA A 5 4.87 29.01 8.94
CA ALA A 5 5.42 27.67 8.89
C ALA A 5 4.59 26.84 7.89
N MET A 6 5.22 26.40 6.80
CA MET A 6 4.61 25.57 5.77
C MET A 6 4.41 24.14 6.29
N SER A 7 3.21 23.86 6.77
CA SER A 7 2.73 22.51 7.11
C SER A 7 2.12 21.85 5.88
N GLY A 8 2.84 20.93 5.26
CA GLY A 8 2.30 19.99 4.27
C GLY A 8 1.90 18.70 4.96
N ALA A 9 0.59 18.49 5.14
CA ALA A 9 -0.05 17.30 5.73
C ALA A 9 0.36 15.99 5.02
N GLY A 10 0.45 14.83 5.67
CA GLY A 10 -0.52 14.26 6.60
C GLY A 10 -1.66 13.65 5.78
N THR A 11 -1.97 12.36 5.96
CA THR A 11 -2.86 11.56 5.09
C THR A 11 -4.35 11.90 5.11
N THR A 12 -4.71 13.09 5.58
CA THR A 12 -5.97 13.73 5.24
C THR A 12 -5.63 14.75 4.16
N GLY A 13 -6.25 14.66 2.98
CA GLY A 13 -6.07 15.68 1.95
C GLY A 13 -6.19 17.04 2.61
N GLY A 14 -5.07 17.78 2.66
CA GLY A 14 -4.98 19.04 3.37
C GLY A 14 -5.97 20.06 2.79
N ASP A 15 -5.79 21.33 3.09
CA ASP A 15 -6.67 22.36 2.56
C ASP A 15 -6.74 22.40 1.01
N ASP A 16 -5.87 21.68 0.29
CA ASP A 16 -5.90 21.44 -1.15
C ASP A 16 -7.13 20.60 -1.63
N PRO A 17 -8.06 21.19 -2.40
CA PRO A 17 -9.18 20.49 -3.02
C PRO A 17 -8.78 19.32 -3.95
N LEU A 18 -7.65 19.42 -4.64
CA LEU A 18 -7.18 18.39 -5.57
C LEU A 18 -6.83 17.11 -4.82
N GLN A 19 -6.06 17.22 -3.73
CA GLN A 19 -5.68 16.07 -2.91
C GLN A 19 -6.90 15.42 -2.23
N ARG A 20 -7.91 16.20 -1.83
CA ARG A 20 -9.17 15.65 -1.33
C ARG A 20 -9.93 14.87 -2.39
N ALA A 21 -9.95 15.34 -3.64
CA ALA A 21 -10.59 14.63 -4.74
C ALA A 21 -9.85 13.31 -5.07
N ILE A 22 -8.52 13.36 -5.16
CA ILE A 22 -7.67 12.18 -5.36
C ILE A 22 -7.91 11.16 -4.25
N TRP A 23 -7.95 11.59 -2.98
CA TRP A 23 -8.22 10.71 -1.85
C TRP A 23 -9.57 9.99 -1.98
N ARG A 24 -10.65 10.74 -2.25
CA ARG A 24 -12.00 10.17 -2.35
C ARG A 24 -12.12 9.13 -3.46
N LEU A 25 -11.42 9.35 -4.58
CA LEU A 25 -11.39 8.43 -5.71
C LEU A 25 -10.54 7.20 -5.38
N ARG A 26 -9.30 7.40 -4.92
CA ARG A 26 -8.37 6.33 -4.53
C ARG A 26 -8.98 5.41 -3.48
N SER A 27 -9.62 5.97 -2.45
CA SER A 27 -10.18 5.20 -1.33
C SER A 27 -11.31 4.26 -1.73
N ARG A 28 -11.90 4.46 -2.92
CA ARG A 28 -12.98 3.67 -3.52
C ARG A 28 -12.53 2.81 -4.69
N GLY A 29 -11.24 2.80 -5.02
CA GLY A 29 -10.70 2.04 -6.16
C GLY A 29 -10.89 2.74 -7.52
N CYS A 30 -11.23 4.03 -7.53
CA CYS A 30 -11.30 4.83 -8.76
C CYS A 30 -9.92 5.38 -9.14
N TRP A 31 -8.91 4.49 -9.23
CA TRP A 31 -7.52 4.90 -9.46
C TRP A 31 -7.29 5.58 -10.80
N THR A 32 -7.96 5.13 -11.87
CA THR A 32 -7.83 5.74 -13.20
C THR A 32 -8.30 7.20 -13.18
N ASP A 33 -9.43 7.47 -12.55
CA ASP A 33 -9.95 8.83 -12.40
C ASP A 33 -9.03 9.67 -11.50
N ALA A 34 -8.55 9.09 -10.39
CA ALA A 34 -7.60 9.76 -9.50
C ALA A 34 -6.29 10.13 -10.24
N ALA A 35 -5.77 9.21 -11.05
CA ALA A 35 -4.57 9.40 -11.85
C ALA A 35 -4.78 10.43 -12.97
N ALA A 36 -5.98 10.50 -13.55
CA ALA A 36 -6.33 11.47 -14.58
C ALA A 36 -6.31 12.92 -14.05
N LEU A 37 -6.63 13.13 -12.76
CA LEU A 37 -6.51 14.45 -12.11
C LEU A 37 -5.06 14.97 -12.05
N LEU A 38 -4.08 14.08 -12.19
CA LEU A 38 -2.64 14.39 -12.18
C LEU A 38 -2.02 14.45 -13.59
N THR A 39 -2.82 14.23 -14.64
CA THR A 39 -2.34 14.41 -16.02
C THR A 39 -1.99 15.88 -16.27
N PRO A 40 -0.82 16.19 -16.86
CA PRO A 40 -0.48 17.56 -17.20
C PRO A 40 -1.52 18.14 -18.19
N HIS A 41 -2.08 19.29 -17.86
CA HIS A 41 -2.99 20.03 -18.74
C HIS A 41 -2.22 21.14 -19.46
N ALA A 42 -2.73 21.60 -20.61
CA ALA A 42 -2.09 22.63 -21.42
C ALA A 42 -1.69 23.86 -20.56
N GLY A 43 -0.39 24.19 -20.54
CA GLY A 43 0.17 25.34 -19.82
C GLY A 43 0.77 25.05 -18.43
N ARG A 44 0.65 23.84 -17.88
CA ARG A 44 1.30 23.45 -16.61
C ARG A 44 2.39 22.41 -16.85
N ALA A 45 3.63 22.72 -16.47
CA ALA A 45 4.70 21.74 -16.48
C ALA A 45 4.38 20.59 -15.50
N ALA A 46 4.66 19.35 -15.91
CA ALA A 46 4.57 18.19 -15.03
C ALA A 46 5.61 18.34 -13.91
N SER A 47 5.20 18.26 -12.64
CA SER A 47 6.15 18.12 -11.54
C SER A 47 6.51 16.66 -11.34
N ALA A 48 7.75 16.37 -10.97
CA ALA A 48 8.21 15.02 -10.62
C ALA A 48 7.32 14.40 -9.53
N ALA A 49 6.99 15.16 -8.49
CA ALA A 49 6.08 14.74 -7.44
C ALA A 49 4.69 14.32 -7.95
N ALA A 50 4.09 15.07 -8.88
CA ALA A 50 2.77 14.72 -9.44
C ALA A 50 2.86 13.47 -10.34
N ALA A 51 3.94 13.30 -11.10
CA ALA A 51 4.15 12.11 -11.92
C ALA A 51 4.39 10.85 -11.07
N VAL A 52 5.14 10.98 -9.97
CA VAL A 52 5.31 9.90 -8.98
C VAL A 52 3.98 9.57 -8.32
N GLN A 53 3.20 10.56 -7.89
CA GLN A 53 1.87 10.33 -7.30
C GLN A 53 0.92 9.63 -8.28
N ARG A 54 0.92 10.05 -9.56
CA ARG A 54 0.15 9.39 -10.62
C ARG A 54 0.58 7.93 -10.79
N THR A 55 1.89 7.69 -10.79
CA THR A 55 2.46 6.34 -10.86
C THR A 55 2.00 5.50 -9.69
N ALA A 56 2.09 6.00 -8.45
CA ALA A 56 1.68 5.28 -7.26
C ALA A 56 0.20 4.83 -7.30
N LEU A 57 -0.70 5.68 -7.80
CA LEU A 57 -2.12 5.33 -8.00
C LEU A 57 -2.30 4.18 -9.00
N LEU A 58 -1.55 4.21 -10.11
CA LEU A 58 -1.61 3.18 -11.14
C LEU A 58 -0.96 1.87 -10.68
N VAL A 59 0.13 1.93 -9.92
CA VAL A 59 0.75 0.76 -9.30
C VAL A 59 -0.18 0.13 -8.26
N GLU A 60 -0.88 0.93 -7.45
CA GLU A 60 -1.90 0.44 -6.51
C GLU A 60 -3.07 -0.24 -7.25
N ARG A 61 -3.53 0.34 -8.36
CA ARG A 61 -4.50 -0.31 -9.24
C ARG A 61 -4.02 -1.67 -9.73
N CYS A 62 -2.77 -1.76 -10.20
CA CYS A 62 -2.18 -3.04 -10.62
C CYS A 62 -2.24 -4.07 -9.48
N LEU A 63 -1.85 -3.67 -8.27
CA LEU A 63 -1.83 -4.54 -7.10
C LEU A 63 -3.24 -5.01 -6.69
N PHE A 64 -4.25 -4.15 -6.79
CA PHE A 64 -5.61 -4.47 -6.35
C PHE A 64 -6.44 -5.20 -7.42
N THR A 65 -6.15 -4.97 -8.70
CA THR A 65 -6.99 -5.47 -9.80
C THR A 65 -6.30 -6.50 -10.68
N GLY A 66 -4.96 -6.60 -10.63
CA GLY A 66 -4.18 -7.36 -11.60
C GLY A 66 -4.19 -6.78 -13.01
N GLN A 67 -4.65 -5.54 -13.21
CA GLN A 67 -4.82 -4.88 -14.51
C GLN A 67 -4.12 -3.52 -14.55
N GLY A 68 -3.92 -2.98 -15.76
CA GLY A 68 -3.38 -1.62 -15.95
C GLY A 68 -1.84 -1.52 -16.01
N TRP A 69 -1.14 -2.64 -16.16
CA TRP A 69 0.33 -2.72 -16.14
C TRP A 69 1.03 -1.81 -17.15
N ALA A 70 0.56 -1.78 -18.40
CA ALA A 70 1.16 -0.95 -19.45
C ALA A 70 1.03 0.55 -19.11
N GLU A 71 -0.12 0.98 -18.59
CA GLU A 71 -0.34 2.37 -18.19
C GLU A 71 0.54 2.78 -17.00
N ALA A 72 0.73 1.87 -16.04
CA ALA A 72 1.62 2.07 -14.90
C ALA A 72 3.09 2.18 -15.35
N GLU A 73 3.55 1.32 -16.27
CA GLU A 73 4.89 1.42 -16.85
C GLU A 73 5.10 2.72 -17.62
N ASP A 74 4.12 3.16 -18.40
CA ASP A 74 4.18 4.43 -19.13
C ASP A 74 4.28 5.63 -18.17
N ALA A 75 3.45 5.64 -17.12
CA ALA A 75 3.49 6.66 -16.08
C ALA A 75 4.84 6.70 -15.37
N LEU A 76 5.37 5.54 -15.04
CA LEU A 76 6.64 5.39 -14.34
C LEU A 76 7.81 5.87 -15.20
N ARG A 77 7.82 5.56 -16.51
CA ARG A 77 8.82 6.07 -17.46
C ARG A 77 8.80 7.59 -17.54
N ILE A 78 7.63 8.20 -17.49
CA ILE A 78 7.50 9.67 -17.44
C ILE A 78 8.07 10.21 -16.14
N ALA A 79 7.72 9.61 -14.99
CA ALA A 79 8.20 10.04 -13.68
C ALA A 79 9.74 10.01 -13.59
N GLU A 80 10.37 8.96 -14.14
CA GLU A 80 11.83 8.89 -14.25
C GLU A 80 12.43 9.95 -15.17
N ALA A 81 11.82 10.17 -16.33
CA ALA A 81 12.36 11.09 -17.34
C ALA A 81 12.37 12.54 -16.85
N ILE A 82 11.40 12.92 -16.00
CA ILE A 82 11.30 14.30 -15.49
C ILE A 82 12.01 14.50 -14.15
N ALA A 83 12.44 13.44 -13.47
CA ALA A 83 13.15 13.53 -12.19
C ALA A 83 14.45 14.33 -12.32
N GLN A 84 14.61 15.39 -11.52
CA GLN A 84 15.77 16.30 -11.65
C GLN A 84 16.82 16.02 -10.58
N ASP A 85 16.39 15.87 -9.32
CA ASP A 85 17.26 15.64 -8.17
C ASP A 85 17.21 14.19 -7.67
N ASP A 86 18.04 13.89 -6.66
CA ASP A 86 18.15 12.54 -6.12
C ASP A 86 16.90 12.11 -5.34
N ASP A 87 16.18 13.06 -4.71
CA ASP A 87 14.95 12.74 -4.01
C ASP A 87 13.83 12.35 -5.01
N ASP A 88 13.71 13.07 -6.14
CA ASP A 88 12.82 12.72 -7.25
C ASP A 88 13.15 11.34 -7.83
N ARG A 89 14.43 11.10 -8.13
CA ARG A 89 14.90 9.81 -8.68
C ARG A 89 14.68 8.67 -7.68
N GLY A 90 14.90 8.93 -6.40
CA GLY A 90 14.68 8.00 -5.32
C GLY A 90 13.20 7.63 -5.18
N ALA A 91 12.30 8.62 -5.30
CA ALA A 91 10.85 8.40 -5.28
C ALA A 91 10.38 7.60 -6.51
N ALA A 92 10.85 7.93 -7.71
CA ALA A 92 10.55 7.15 -8.92
C ALA A 92 11.09 5.71 -8.84
N ALA A 93 12.31 5.52 -8.32
CA ALA A 93 12.87 4.19 -8.08
C ALA A 93 12.07 3.40 -7.03
N CYS A 94 11.51 4.07 -6.02
CA CYS A 94 10.62 3.46 -5.04
C CYS A 94 9.34 2.92 -5.69
N GLU A 95 8.73 3.67 -6.62
CA GLU A 95 7.56 3.20 -7.38
C GLU A 95 7.89 2.05 -8.33
N ARG A 96 9.07 2.06 -8.96
CA ARG A 96 9.55 0.92 -9.76
C ARG A 96 9.66 -0.36 -8.96
N GLY A 97 10.24 -0.25 -7.76
CA GLY A 97 10.33 -1.37 -6.83
C GLY A 97 8.96 -1.93 -6.51
N GLN A 98 7.97 -1.06 -6.27
CA GLN A 98 6.60 -1.48 -5.98
C GLN A 98 5.89 -2.13 -7.17
N LEU A 99 6.07 -1.60 -8.39
CA LEU A 99 5.48 -2.18 -9.60
C LEU A 99 6.05 -3.57 -9.90
N ALA A 100 7.37 -3.72 -9.78
CA ALA A 100 8.05 -5.00 -9.94
C ALA A 100 7.61 -6.00 -8.86
N TYR A 101 7.51 -5.57 -7.60
CA TYR A 101 6.97 -6.37 -6.50
C TYR A 101 5.54 -6.85 -6.82
N ALA A 102 4.64 -5.94 -7.22
CA ALA A 102 3.24 -6.28 -7.52
C ALA A 102 3.13 -7.29 -8.67
N ALA A 103 3.92 -7.10 -9.75
CA ALA A 103 3.94 -8.03 -10.89
C ALA A 103 4.41 -9.43 -10.50
N THR A 104 5.37 -9.51 -9.57
CA THR A 104 5.93 -10.76 -9.07
C THR A 104 4.92 -11.50 -8.20
N VAL A 105 4.35 -10.85 -7.18
CA VAL A 105 3.43 -11.50 -6.24
C VAL A 105 2.09 -11.88 -6.85
N LEU A 106 1.68 -11.20 -7.93
CA LEU A 106 0.47 -11.54 -8.68
C LEU A 106 0.73 -12.52 -9.84
N GLY A 107 1.97 -13.02 -10.00
CA GLY A 107 2.30 -14.02 -11.01
C GLY A 107 2.24 -13.52 -12.47
N VAL A 108 2.25 -12.20 -12.69
CA VAL A 108 2.23 -11.61 -14.03
C VAL A 108 3.58 -11.77 -14.73
N ARG A 109 4.66 -11.52 -13.98
CA ARG A 109 6.05 -11.75 -14.39
C ARG A 109 6.93 -11.74 -13.16
N ASP A 110 7.85 -12.69 -13.05
CA ASP A 110 8.88 -12.64 -12.02
C ASP A 110 9.83 -11.46 -12.27
N ARG A 111 9.78 -10.49 -11.36
CA ARG A 111 10.59 -9.27 -11.34
C ARG A 111 11.21 -9.05 -9.95
N ALA A 112 11.47 -10.12 -9.21
CA ALA A 112 11.97 -10.03 -7.84
C ALA A 112 13.31 -9.28 -7.74
N ASP A 113 14.24 -9.52 -8.68
CA ASP A 113 15.53 -8.82 -8.73
C ASP A 113 15.40 -7.35 -9.11
N GLU A 114 14.43 -7.03 -9.97
CA GLU A 114 14.12 -5.64 -10.30
C GLU A 114 13.53 -4.92 -9.09
N ALA A 115 12.63 -5.56 -8.34
CA ALA A 115 12.07 -5.01 -7.11
C ALA A 115 13.19 -4.70 -6.10
N ARG A 116 14.07 -5.67 -5.83
CA ARG A 116 15.22 -5.51 -4.91
C ARG A 116 16.17 -4.40 -5.35
N SER A 117 16.59 -4.41 -6.63
CA SER A 117 17.55 -3.43 -7.15
C SER A 117 16.97 -2.01 -7.20
N ALA A 118 15.70 -1.84 -7.56
CA ALA A 118 15.05 -0.54 -7.59
C ALA A 118 14.86 0.05 -6.19
N LEU A 119 14.42 -0.75 -5.22
CA LEU A 119 14.33 -0.30 -3.82
C LEU A 119 15.72 -0.03 -3.20
N GLY A 120 16.75 -0.78 -3.62
CA GLY A 120 18.14 -0.50 -3.27
C GLY A 120 18.63 0.85 -3.82
N ARG A 121 18.32 1.16 -5.08
CA ARG A 121 18.59 2.50 -5.67
C ARG A 121 17.83 3.60 -4.94
N ALA A 122 16.55 3.40 -4.64
CA ALA A 122 15.77 4.36 -3.86
C ALA A 122 16.42 4.64 -2.49
N ALA A 123 16.91 3.60 -1.81
CA ALA A 123 17.60 3.74 -0.54
C ALA A 123 18.93 4.49 -0.61
N ALA A 124 19.62 4.45 -1.76
CA ALA A 124 20.87 5.16 -1.98
C ALA A 124 20.65 6.65 -2.34
N LEU A 125 19.53 6.95 -2.99
CA LEU A 125 19.22 8.29 -3.50
C LEU A 125 18.46 9.17 -2.50
N LEU A 126 17.49 8.61 -1.78
CA LEU A 126 16.68 9.38 -0.84
C LEU A 126 17.52 9.88 0.34
N SER A 127 17.38 11.15 0.72
CA SER A 127 17.96 11.65 1.97
C SER A 127 17.42 10.88 3.20
N PRO A 128 18.16 10.83 4.34
CA PRO A 128 17.65 10.24 5.58
C PRO A 128 16.36 10.91 6.09
N GLU A 129 16.22 12.22 5.87
CA GLU A 129 15.08 13.05 6.27
C GLU A 129 13.93 13.03 5.24
N SER A 130 14.10 12.33 4.12
CA SER A 130 13.11 12.31 3.05
C SER A 130 11.78 11.74 3.56
N ARG A 131 10.68 12.42 3.24
CA ARG A 131 9.32 11.97 3.58
C ARG A 131 8.94 10.63 2.92
N THR A 132 9.66 10.23 1.88
CA THR A 132 9.48 8.95 1.17
C THR A 132 10.12 7.77 1.91
N ARG A 133 11.04 8.00 2.85
CA ARG A 133 11.77 6.95 3.58
C ARG A 133 10.88 5.93 4.28
N PRO A 134 9.81 6.31 5.02
CA PRO A 134 8.97 5.33 5.70
C PRO A 134 8.25 4.40 4.70
N LEU A 135 7.78 4.94 3.57
CA LEU A 135 7.16 4.15 2.51
C LEU A 135 8.18 3.20 1.85
N LEU A 136 9.40 3.66 1.61
CA LEU A 136 10.49 2.81 1.12
C LEU A 136 10.77 1.64 2.08
N ASP A 137 10.90 1.92 3.38
CA ASP A 137 11.12 0.88 4.38
C ASP A 137 9.97 -0.13 4.41
N PHE A 138 8.73 0.33 4.29
CA PHE A 138 7.57 -0.56 4.18
C PHE A 138 7.65 -1.47 2.96
N ARG A 139 7.96 -0.92 1.78
CA ARG A 139 8.09 -1.69 0.53
C ARG A 139 9.25 -2.68 0.56
N ARG A 140 10.36 -2.33 1.21
CA ARG A 140 11.47 -3.28 1.46
C ARG A 140 11.04 -4.40 2.40
N GLY A 141 10.20 -4.08 3.39
CA GLY A 141 9.53 -5.07 4.23
C GLY A 141 8.68 -6.04 3.41
N LEU A 142 7.84 -5.53 2.48
CA LEU A 142 7.02 -6.38 1.59
C LEU A 142 7.87 -7.35 0.76
N VAL A 143 8.98 -6.87 0.19
CA VAL A 143 9.91 -7.71 -0.58
C VAL A 143 10.57 -8.76 0.31
N ALA A 144 11.01 -8.40 1.52
CA ALA A 144 11.60 -9.34 2.46
C ALA A 144 10.57 -10.37 2.99
N GLU A 145 9.31 -9.97 3.15
CA GLU A 145 8.24 -10.85 3.64
C GLU A 145 7.84 -11.88 2.58
N HIS A 146 7.68 -11.46 1.32
CA HIS A 146 7.01 -12.28 0.31
C HIS A 146 7.94 -12.83 -0.78
N LEU A 147 9.12 -12.24 -0.98
CA LEU A 147 10.04 -12.59 -2.07
C LEU A 147 11.41 -13.09 -1.58
N ALA A 148 11.57 -13.28 -0.26
CA ALA A 148 12.75 -13.87 0.35
C ALA A 148 12.37 -15.14 1.13
N ASP A 149 13.36 -15.98 1.43
CA ASP A 149 13.14 -17.28 2.07
C ASP A 149 12.74 -17.18 3.56
N ALA A 150 12.92 -16.01 4.18
CA ALA A 150 12.71 -15.78 5.60
C ALA A 150 11.80 -14.56 5.85
N PRO A 151 10.47 -14.74 5.89
CA PRO A 151 9.51 -13.64 6.06
C PRO A 151 9.73 -12.79 7.30
N GLN A 152 10.24 -13.39 8.39
CA GLN A 152 10.54 -12.70 9.65
C GLN A 152 11.61 -11.62 9.50
N SER A 153 12.47 -11.71 8.46
CA SER A 153 13.48 -10.69 8.16
C SER A 153 12.88 -9.32 7.79
N ALA A 154 11.58 -9.25 7.50
CA ALA A 154 10.84 -8.01 7.24
C ALA A 154 10.60 -7.16 8.50
N ARG A 155 10.61 -7.76 9.71
CA ARG A 155 10.22 -7.11 10.97
C ARG A 155 10.96 -5.78 11.21
N PRO A 156 12.30 -5.66 11.07
CA PRO A 156 13.00 -4.40 11.28
C PRO A 156 12.59 -3.32 10.26
N ALA A 157 12.28 -3.70 9.02
CA ALA A 157 11.85 -2.75 7.99
C ALA A 157 10.45 -2.20 8.30
N TYR A 158 9.52 -3.06 8.74
CA TYR A 158 8.21 -2.61 9.17
C TYR A 158 8.24 -1.71 10.42
N HIS A 159 9.11 -1.97 11.39
CA HIS A 159 9.26 -1.08 12.55
C HIS A 159 9.81 0.30 12.16
N ARG A 160 10.80 0.38 11.26
CA ARG A 160 11.28 1.68 10.75
C ARG A 160 10.19 2.43 9.99
N ALA A 161 9.44 1.72 9.14
CA ALA A 161 8.30 2.29 8.43
C ALA A 161 7.23 2.80 9.39
N HIS A 162 6.94 2.05 10.46
CA HIS A 162 5.94 2.42 11.48
C HIS A 162 6.35 3.69 12.22
N ALA A 163 7.57 3.73 12.76
CA ALA A 163 8.10 4.89 13.47
C ALA A 163 8.17 6.13 12.57
N GLY A 164 8.58 5.96 11.31
CA GLY A 164 8.60 7.05 10.35
C GLY A 164 7.20 7.54 9.95
N ALA A 165 6.24 6.63 9.80
CA ALA A 165 4.85 6.98 9.53
C ALA A 165 4.22 7.73 10.71
N GLU A 166 4.50 7.33 11.94
CA GLU A 166 4.08 8.05 13.15
C GLU A 166 4.70 9.45 13.20
N ALA A 167 6.02 9.56 13.03
CA ALA A 167 6.73 10.84 13.05
C ALA A 167 6.24 11.83 11.98
N HIS A 168 5.82 11.32 10.81
CA HIS A 168 5.33 12.14 9.70
C HIS A 168 3.80 12.32 9.68
N GLY A 169 3.06 11.68 10.58
CA GLY A 169 1.59 11.67 10.56
C GLY A 169 1.00 10.99 9.31
N ASP A 170 1.69 9.99 8.75
CA ASP A 170 1.20 9.15 7.65
C ASP A 170 0.31 8.03 8.21
N THR A 171 -0.94 8.40 8.50
CA THR A 171 -1.93 7.52 9.10
C THR A 171 -2.29 6.33 8.20
N LEU A 172 -2.30 6.50 6.88
CA LEU A 172 -2.57 5.37 5.99
C LEU A 172 -1.42 4.34 6.05
N LEU A 173 -0.17 4.79 6.00
CA LEU A 173 1.00 3.91 6.12
C LEU A 173 1.07 3.25 7.50
N LEU A 174 0.68 3.95 8.57
CA LEU A 174 0.49 3.34 9.89
C LEU A 174 -0.49 2.17 9.83
N SER A 175 -1.62 2.32 9.13
CA SER A 175 -2.58 1.21 8.97
C SER A 175 -1.98 0.00 8.26
N PHE A 176 -1.03 0.19 7.33
CA PHE A 176 -0.38 -0.91 6.65
C PHE A 176 0.66 -1.58 7.55
N THR A 177 1.50 -0.80 8.22
CA THR A 177 2.54 -1.34 9.11
C THR A 177 1.93 -2.09 10.30
N TRP A 178 0.83 -1.61 10.89
CA TRP A 178 0.07 -2.35 11.91
C TRP A 178 -0.36 -3.74 11.43
N ARG A 179 -0.96 -3.83 10.24
CA ARG A 179 -1.41 -5.12 9.68
C ARG A 179 -0.25 -6.08 9.43
N HIS A 180 0.86 -5.58 8.87
CA HIS A 180 1.99 -6.45 8.55
C HIS A 180 2.76 -6.91 9.79
N LEU A 181 2.93 -6.05 10.80
CA LEU A 181 3.50 -6.44 12.09
C LEU A 181 2.61 -7.45 12.82
N ALA A 182 1.28 -7.26 12.78
CA ALA A 182 0.32 -8.22 13.33
C ALA A 182 0.37 -9.57 12.62
N ALA A 183 0.52 -9.60 11.30
CA ALA A 183 0.68 -10.84 10.54
C ALA A 183 1.96 -11.60 10.94
N LEU A 184 3.07 -10.89 11.18
CA LEU A 184 4.29 -11.51 11.73
C LEU A 184 4.07 -12.04 13.15
N ALA A 185 3.43 -11.27 14.02
CA ALA A 185 3.07 -11.71 15.38
C ALA A 185 2.19 -12.98 15.35
N LEU A 186 1.20 -13.04 14.45
CA LEU A 186 0.33 -14.20 14.31
C LEU A 186 1.11 -15.45 13.89
N ARG A 187 2.04 -15.31 12.94
CA ARG A 187 2.93 -16.42 12.51
C ARG A 187 3.83 -16.91 13.63
N ASP A 188 4.21 -16.02 14.55
CA ASP A 188 5.00 -16.36 15.74
C ASP A 188 4.14 -16.92 16.89
N GLY A 189 2.82 -17.05 16.70
CA GLY A 189 1.87 -17.55 17.70
C GLY A 189 1.44 -16.51 18.74
N GLU A 190 1.84 -15.24 18.57
CA GLU A 190 1.51 -14.12 19.44
C GLU A 190 0.10 -13.57 19.15
N VAL A 191 -0.93 -14.42 19.31
CA VAL A 191 -2.31 -14.13 18.88
C VAL A 191 -2.87 -12.84 19.49
N ALA A 192 -2.54 -12.53 20.76
CA ALA A 192 -3.03 -11.31 21.41
C ALA A 192 -2.46 -10.03 20.78
N GLU A 193 -1.17 -10.03 20.43
CA GLU A 193 -0.52 -8.89 19.77
C GLU A 193 -1.00 -8.76 18.32
N ALA A 194 -1.17 -9.89 17.63
CA ALA A 194 -1.76 -9.93 16.30
C ALA A 194 -3.17 -9.32 16.29
N ARG A 195 -4.06 -9.75 17.20
CA ARG A 195 -5.42 -9.22 17.34
C ARG A 195 -5.39 -7.70 17.52
N LYS A 196 -4.57 -7.20 18.45
CA LYS A 196 -4.41 -5.76 18.70
C LYS A 196 -3.98 -5.01 17.44
N GLY A 197 -2.94 -5.47 16.76
CA GLY A 197 -2.44 -4.79 15.57
C GLY A 197 -3.41 -4.84 14.38
N PHE A 198 -4.13 -5.95 14.18
CA PHE A 198 -5.19 -6.01 13.18
C PHE A 198 -6.36 -5.08 13.52
N ALA A 199 -6.77 -4.99 14.78
CA ALA A 199 -7.82 -4.08 15.23
C ALA A 199 -7.43 -2.61 15.01
N GLU A 200 -6.21 -2.20 15.34
CA GLU A 200 -5.72 -0.84 15.06
C GLU A 200 -5.65 -0.54 13.56
N SER A 201 -5.21 -1.52 12.75
CA SER A 201 -5.22 -1.38 11.30
C SER A 201 -6.63 -1.14 10.74
N LEU A 202 -7.61 -1.92 11.23
CA LEU A 202 -9.01 -1.78 10.82
C LEU A 202 -9.57 -0.42 11.22
N ARG A 203 -9.44 -0.05 12.51
CA ARG A 203 -9.93 1.23 13.04
C ARG A 203 -9.41 2.41 12.24
N ILE A 204 -8.10 2.44 11.96
CA ILE A 204 -7.50 3.51 11.17
C ILE A 204 -8.10 3.59 9.76
N ARG A 205 -8.32 2.45 9.10
CA ARG A 205 -8.88 2.44 7.73
C ARG A 205 -10.34 2.89 7.70
N GLU A 206 -11.10 2.55 8.72
CA GLU A 206 -12.48 3.03 8.91
C GLU A 206 -12.50 4.55 9.13
N ASP A 207 -11.67 5.05 10.05
CA ASP A 207 -11.55 6.49 10.35
C ASP A 207 -11.14 7.31 9.10
N LEU A 208 -10.24 6.76 8.27
CA LEU A 208 -9.80 7.38 7.02
C LEU A 208 -10.83 7.26 5.87
N GLY A 209 -11.82 6.37 5.99
CA GLY A 209 -12.71 6.02 4.88
C GLY A 209 -11.99 5.31 3.72
N PHE A 210 -10.97 4.49 4.02
CA PHE A 210 -10.19 3.72 3.06
C PHE A 210 -10.90 2.40 2.69
N LEU A 211 -12.03 2.52 1.98
CA LEU A 211 -12.98 1.43 1.74
C LEU A 211 -12.36 0.19 1.07
N ILE A 212 -11.52 0.39 0.06
CA ILE A 212 -10.82 -0.72 -0.62
C ILE A 212 -9.90 -1.52 0.32
N GLY A 213 -9.45 -0.91 1.43
CA GLY A 213 -8.61 -1.56 2.42
C GLY A 213 -9.36 -2.15 3.61
N THR A 214 -10.66 -1.90 3.74
CA THR A 214 -11.48 -2.36 4.88
C THR A 214 -11.74 -3.86 4.82
N ALA A 215 -12.14 -4.40 3.66
CA ALA A 215 -12.37 -5.86 3.51
C ALA A 215 -11.10 -6.69 3.81
N PRO A 216 -9.90 -6.34 3.29
CA PRO A 216 -8.66 -6.98 3.72
C PRO A 216 -8.34 -6.85 5.22
N ALA A 217 -8.69 -5.74 5.86
CA ALA A 217 -8.44 -5.57 7.30
C ALA A 217 -9.35 -6.47 8.15
N LEU A 218 -10.63 -6.56 7.78
CA LEU A 218 -11.59 -7.47 8.42
C LEU A 218 -11.17 -8.93 8.27
N ALA A 219 -10.75 -9.34 7.07
CA ALA A 219 -10.27 -10.69 6.81
C ALA A 219 -9.03 -11.02 7.66
N ALA A 220 -8.08 -10.08 7.76
CA ALA A 220 -6.89 -10.26 8.59
C ALA A 220 -7.21 -10.35 10.09
N LEU A 221 -8.11 -9.49 10.61
CA LEU A 221 -8.55 -9.57 12.00
C LEU A 221 -9.23 -10.92 12.29
N ALA A 222 -10.02 -11.43 11.35
CA ALA A 222 -10.69 -12.73 11.49
C ALA A 222 -9.70 -13.90 11.65
N GLU A 223 -8.45 -13.79 11.20
CA GLU A 223 -7.43 -14.84 11.43
C GLU A 223 -6.95 -14.91 12.88
N ALA A 224 -7.11 -13.82 13.66
CA ALA A 224 -6.69 -13.74 15.06
C ALA A 224 -7.88 -13.84 16.05
N GLU A 225 -9.11 -13.97 15.56
CA GLU A 225 -10.31 -14.08 16.40
C GLU A 225 -10.82 -15.52 16.51
N PRO A 226 -11.39 -15.90 17.66
CA PRO A 226 -12.08 -17.18 17.79
C PRO A 226 -13.47 -17.14 17.14
N GLU A 227 -14.05 -18.32 16.94
CA GLU A 227 -15.46 -18.41 16.57
C GLU A 227 -16.37 -18.01 17.76
N PRO A 228 -17.52 -17.34 17.51
CA PRO A 228 -18.13 -17.06 16.22
C PRO A 228 -17.71 -15.73 15.56
N GLU A 229 -16.79 -14.98 16.18
CA GLU A 229 -16.44 -13.62 15.74
C GLU A 229 -15.68 -13.64 14.40
N ALA A 230 -14.76 -14.58 14.21
CA ALA A 230 -14.07 -14.76 12.95
C ALA A 230 -15.03 -14.99 11.77
N THR A 231 -16.08 -15.80 11.94
CA THR A 231 -17.14 -15.97 10.92
C THR A 231 -17.86 -14.65 10.60
N ARG A 232 -18.18 -13.83 11.60
CA ARG A 232 -18.84 -12.53 11.40
C ARG A 232 -17.96 -11.57 10.62
N LEU A 233 -16.69 -11.46 10.99
CA LEU A 233 -15.71 -10.60 10.31
C LEU A 233 -15.52 -11.02 8.84
N ARG A 234 -15.40 -12.33 8.56
CA ARG A 234 -15.31 -12.84 7.18
C ARG A 234 -16.59 -12.57 6.38
N ALA A 235 -17.76 -12.64 7.02
CA ALA A 235 -19.03 -12.32 6.36
C ALA A 235 -19.11 -10.84 5.96
N GLU A 236 -18.70 -9.91 6.82
CA GLU A 236 -18.65 -8.49 6.47
C GLU A 236 -17.57 -8.19 5.43
N ALA A 237 -16.40 -8.82 5.54
CA ALA A 237 -15.35 -8.71 4.53
C ALA A 237 -15.87 -9.13 3.14
N ARG A 238 -16.59 -10.25 3.05
CA ARG A 238 -17.28 -10.67 1.81
C ARG A 238 -18.28 -9.65 1.32
N ARG A 239 -19.12 -9.11 2.20
CA ARG A 239 -20.13 -8.11 1.82
C ARG A 239 -19.47 -6.88 1.17
N LEU A 240 -18.42 -6.35 1.79
CA LEU A 240 -17.68 -5.20 1.27
C LEU A 240 -16.93 -5.53 -0.03
N PHE A 241 -16.30 -6.70 -0.10
CA PHE A 241 -15.62 -7.18 -1.31
C PHE A 241 -16.57 -7.23 -2.52
N HIS A 242 -17.78 -7.77 -2.35
CA HIS A 242 -18.79 -7.80 -3.41
C HIS A 242 -19.31 -6.39 -3.75
N LEU A 243 -19.52 -5.53 -2.76
CA LEU A 243 -19.94 -4.14 -2.98
C LEU A 243 -18.93 -3.34 -3.81
N LEU A 244 -17.64 -3.66 -3.68
CA LEU A 244 -16.53 -3.04 -4.42
C LEU A 244 -16.19 -3.79 -5.72
N GLY A 245 -17.05 -4.70 -6.19
CA GLY A 245 -16.89 -5.38 -7.47
C GLY A 245 -15.80 -6.45 -7.49
N GLY A 246 -15.51 -7.08 -6.35
CA GLY A 246 -14.53 -8.16 -6.27
C GLY A 246 -13.07 -7.66 -6.18
N ILE A 247 -12.87 -6.49 -5.59
CA ILE A 247 -11.55 -5.86 -5.41
C ILE A 247 -11.24 -5.81 -3.89
N PRO A 248 -10.00 -6.14 -3.47
CA PRO A 248 -8.88 -6.59 -4.30
C PRO A 248 -9.00 -8.04 -4.76
N THR A 249 -8.57 -8.34 -5.99
CA THR A 249 -8.76 -9.65 -6.63
C THR A 249 -8.11 -10.81 -5.87
N TRP A 250 -6.97 -10.57 -5.23
CA TRP A 250 -6.26 -11.56 -4.41
C TRP A 250 -6.97 -11.91 -3.08
N LEU A 251 -8.00 -11.17 -2.68
CA LEU A 251 -8.78 -11.47 -1.47
C LEU A 251 -9.81 -12.59 -1.71
N ALA A 252 -10.15 -12.88 -2.98
CA ALA A 252 -11.16 -13.87 -3.33
C ALA A 252 -10.87 -15.25 -2.69
N ASP A 253 -9.61 -15.72 -2.80
CA ASP A 253 -9.18 -17.03 -2.31
C ASP A 253 -9.26 -17.13 -0.77
N GLN A 254 -9.06 -16.03 -0.05
CA GLN A 254 -9.12 -15.98 1.41
C GLN A 254 -10.57 -15.98 1.93
N LEU A 255 -11.49 -15.39 1.17
CA LEU A 255 -12.90 -15.27 1.56
C LEU A 255 -13.77 -16.46 1.13
N HIS A 256 -13.26 -17.24 0.18
CA HIS A 256 -13.84 -18.47 -0.32
C HIS A 256 -12.81 -19.60 -0.27
N PRO A 257 -12.38 -20.05 0.92
CA PRO A 257 -11.57 -21.26 1.00
C PRO A 257 -12.42 -22.38 0.41
N ALA A 258 -11.90 -23.07 -0.63
CA ALA A 258 -12.58 -24.21 -1.22
C ALA A 258 -13.00 -25.16 -0.10
N GLU A 259 -14.28 -25.56 -0.08
CA GLU A 259 -14.76 -26.61 0.83
C GLU A 259 -13.79 -27.78 0.69
N SER A 260 -13.02 -28.05 1.74
CA SER A 260 -12.16 -29.22 1.82
C SER A 260 -13.07 -30.44 1.63
N THR A 261 -13.05 -31.01 0.43
CA THR A 261 -13.74 -32.26 0.14
C THR A 261 -13.31 -33.26 1.21
N PRO A 262 -14.21 -33.77 2.07
CA PRO A 262 -13.79 -34.75 3.05
C PRO A 262 -13.27 -35.96 2.28
N ALA A 263 -12.03 -36.36 2.58
CA ALA A 263 -11.43 -37.57 2.06
C ALA A 263 -12.44 -38.72 2.31
N SER A 264 -12.91 -39.31 1.20
CA SER A 264 -13.76 -40.50 1.28
C SER A 264 -12.95 -41.63 1.92
N VAL A 265 -13.59 -42.23 2.92
CA VAL A 265 -13.17 -43.32 3.84
C VAL A 265 -12.17 -44.31 3.27
#